data_AF-A0A7X4EHX4-F1
#
_entry.id   AF-A0A7X4EHX4-F1
#
_cell.length_a   1.000
_cell.length_b   1.000
_cell.length_c   1.000
_cell.angle_alpha   90.00
_cell.angle_beta   90.00
_cell.angle_gamma   90.00
#
_symmetry.space_group_name_H-M   'P 1'
#
loop_
_entity.id
_entity.type
_entity.pdbx_description
1 polymer ?
#
loop_
_entity_poly.entity_id
_entity_poly.type
_entity_poly.pdbx_seq_one_letter_code
_entity_poly.pdbx_strand_id
1 'polypeptide(L)'
;MIGNGEPEHVLERHGASGTVLEELLKYSESRFRDDGAASSRRYPLADEPHVGAWEQYAEEARASSAAEVLRAKLVQLRFPIARGISSDPLYLASTRRGEPAPENARGVSFASPKAIDISIHETPAGRIPIVVAEDRSDFVTLVQALTCRNEPREIPPAQGACMVAGYNNWDRIHAYRLAWERDNPGAMAHDWQTEFRRLIPRRERYQDRFILLSGGSYSGVPASRVGLTRDRWLEMSLAIRREHECVHYFTRRVLGSMSNSLHDELIADYVGITLALGNYRPDWFLRFMGLERFPIFRSSGRLRSYRGEPPLSDPAFRILQSMVVAAVRGVATLDPMGRTEYHDHTSVASAILQLAATPLLALVSVGAGDTEASQLFA
;
A
#
# COMPACT_ATOMS: atom_id res chain seq x y z
N MET A 1 -15.65 22.85 -14.99
CA MET A 1 -15.01 23.94 -14.21
C MET A 1 -15.60 23.87 -12.82
N ILE A 2 -14.83 23.37 -11.86
CA ILE A 2 -15.26 23.09 -10.48
C ILE A 2 -15.38 24.43 -9.75
N GLY A 3 -16.42 24.61 -8.93
CA GLY A 3 -16.72 25.82 -8.16
C GLY A 3 -15.62 26.05 -7.13
N ASN A 4 -14.64 26.86 -7.52
CA ASN A 4 -13.55 27.30 -6.69
C ASN A 4 -14.08 28.39 -5.74
N GLY A 5 -14.70 28.02 -4.63
CA GLY A 5 -14.43 28.82 -3.44
C GLY A 5 -12.92 28.80 -3.26
N GLU A 6 -12.27 29.97 -3.29
CA GLU A 6 -10.80 30.01 -3.26
C GLU A 6 -10.28 29.13 -2.09
N PRO A 7 -9.24 28.30 -2.30
CA PRO A 7 -8.69 27.39 -1.27
C PRO A 7 -8.56 28.02 0.12
N GLU A 8 -8.19 29.30 0.14
CA GLU A 8 -8.08 30.18 1.29
C GLU A 8 -9.41 30.28 2.06
N HIS A 9 -10.50 30.55 1.35
CA HIS A 9 -11.82 30.74 1.95
C HIS A 9 -12.34 29.48 2.65
N VAL A 10 -12.05 28.30 2.09
CA VAL A 10 -12.38 27.01 2.71
C VAL A 10 -11.65 26.87 4.04
N LEU A 11 -10.36 27.19 4.07
CA LEU A 11 -9.54 27.10 5.29
C LEU A 11 -9.91 28.16 6.34
N GLU A 12 -10.22 29.38 5.91
CA GLU A 12 -10.66 30.48 6.78
C GLU A 12 -11.97 30.16 7.52
N ARG A 13 -12.93 29.50 6.85
CA ARG A 13 -14.18 29.03 7.49
C ARG A 13 -13.93 28.00 8.59
N HIS A 14 -12.83 27.26 8.50
CA HIS A 14 -12.37 26.34 9.54
C HIS A 14 -11.47 27.02 10.59
N GLY A 15 -11.30 28.35 10.50
CA GLY A 15 -10.57 29.17 11.47
C GLY A 15 -9.07 29.34 11.18
N ALA A 16 -8.60 29.00 9.98
CA ALA A 16 -7.22 29.26 9.58
C ALA A 16 -6.97 30.75 9.33
N SER A 17 -5.83 31.27 9.78
CA SER A 17 -5.39 32.64 9.48
C SER A 17 -3.87 32.75 9.60
N GLY A 18 -3.29 33.77 8.95
CA GLY A 18 -1.84 34.04 9.00
C GLY A 18 -0.99 32.84 8.61
N THR A 19 0.04 32.54 9.39
CA THR A 19 0.98 31.44 9.10
C THR A 19 0.32 30.06 9.10
N VAL A 20 -0.77 29.87 9.85
CA VAL A 20 -1.53 28.61 9.88
C VAL A 20 -2.25 28.36 8.57
N LEU A 21 -2.73 29.42 7.91
CA LEU A 21 -3.36 29.34 6.60
C LEU A 21 -2.34 28.91 5.53
N GLU A 22 -1.19 29.57 5.48
CA GLU A 22 -0.09 29.23 4.55
C GLU A 22 0.37 27.77 4.71
N GLU A 23 0.48 27.33 5.96
CA GLU A 23 0.86 25.97 6.30
C GLU A 23 -0.16 24.93 5.78
N LEU A 24 -1.45 25.19 5.95
CA LEU A 24 -2.53 24.30 5.51
C LEU A 24 -2.73 24.31 3.99
N LEU A 25 -2.52 25.44 3.33
CA LEU A 25 -2.51 25.53 1.86
C LEU A 25 -1.44 24.61 1.29
N LYS A 26 -0.20 24.74 1.76
CA LYS A 26 0.92 23.89 1.34
C LYS A 26 0.68 22.42 1.64
N TYR A 27 0.11 22.12 2.81
CA TYR A 27 -0.22 20.74 3.19
C TYR A 27 -1.26 20.10 2.24
N SER A 28 -2.22 20.91 1.76
CA SER A 28 -3.36 20.43 0.97
C SER A 28 -3.07 20.33 -0.53
N GLU A 29 -1.86 20.68 -0.97
CA GLU A 29 -1.43 20.51 -2.36
C GLU A 29 -1.51 19.04 -2.80
N SER A 30 -2.20 18.80 -3.92
CA SER A 30 -2.30 17.45 -4.48
C SER A 30 -0.93 16.94 -4.90
N ARG A 31 -0.62 15.69 -4.50
CA ARG A 31 0.61 14.99 -4.87
C ARG A 31 0.41 14.06 -6.06
N PHE A 32 -0.81 13.94 -6.58
CA PHE A 32 -1.09 13.09 -7.73
C PHE A 32 -0.61 13.77 -9.01
N ARG A 33 0.11 13.01 -9.85
CA ARG A 33 0.55 13.46 -11.16
C ARG A 33 -0.32 12.77 -12.19
N ASP A 34 -1.41 13.43 -12.57
CA ASP A 34 -2.20 12.99 -13.71
C ASP A 34 -1.63 13.68 -14.97
N ASP A 35 -1.20 12.88 -15.94
CA ASP A 35 -0.79 13.34 -17.26
C ASP A 35 -1.98 13.50 -18.21
N GLY A 36 -3.21 13.33 -17.70
CA GLY A 36 -4.46 13.35 -18.44
C GLY A 36 -4.75 12.06 -19.20
N ALA A 37 -3.82 11.09 -19.21
CA ALA A 37 -3.99 9.81 -19.88
C ALA A 37 -4.64 8.76 -18.95
N ALA A 38 -4.64 8.95 -17.64
CA ALA A 38 -5.16 7.96 -16.69
C ALA A 38 -6.64 7.63 -16.91
N SER A 39 -7.46 8.62 -17.25
CA SER A 39 -8.91 8.47 -17.49
C SER A 39 -9.26 7.80 -18.82
N SER A 40 -8.33 7.77 -19.79
CA SER A 40 -8.53 7.15 -21.11
C SER A 40 -8.02 5.70 -21.21
N ARG A 41 -7.36 5.20 -20.15
CA ARG A 41 -6.89 3.81 -20.10
C ARG A 41 -8.04 2.83 -19.88
N ARG A 42 -7.89 1.63 -20.44
CA ARG A 42 -8.77 0.49 -20.13
C ARG A 42 -8.25 -0.23 -18.90
N TYR A 43 -9.16 -0.52 -17.97
CA TYR A 43 -8.89 -1.27 -16.75
C TYR A 43 -9.52 -2.67 -16.81
N PRO A 44 -8.92 -3.70 -16.17
CA PRO A 44 -7.64 -3.63 -15.46
C PRO A 44 -6.44 -3.45 -16.42
N LEU A 45 -5.35 -2.87 -15.92
CA LEU A 45 -4.08 -2.81 -16.64
C LEU A 45 -3.47 -4.21 -16.79
N ALA A 46 -2.56 -4.38 -17.75
CA ALA A 46 -1.77 -5.61 -17.87
C ALA A 46 -0.91 -5.85 -16.62
N ASP A 47 -0.62 -7.09 -16.30
CA ASP A 47 0.24 -7.43 -15.17
C ASP A 47 1.66 -6.91 -15.32
N GLU A 48 2.33 -6.67 -14.19
CA GLU A 48 3.79 -6.48 -14.21
C GLU A 48 4.50 -7.82 -14.45
N PRO A 49 5.68 -7.85 -15.08
CA PRO A 49 6.32 -9.11 -15.51
C PRO A 49 6.68 -10.10 -14.39
N HIS A 50 6.69 -9.66 -13.12
CA HIS A 50 6.96 -10.54 -11.99
C HIS A 50 5.75 -11.41 -11.61
N VAL A 51 4.52 -11.03 -11.97
CA VAL A 51 3.30 -11.74 -11.57
C VAL A 51 3.34 -13.21 -11.99
N GLY A 52 3.80 -13.52 -13.21
CA GLY A 52 3.88 -14.90 -13.70
C GLY A 52 4.78 -15.81 -12.86
N ALA A 53 5.87 -15.29 -12.28
CA ALA A 53 6.71 -16.06 -11.36
C ALA A 53 6.01 -16.28 -10.02
N TRP A 54 5.31 -15.26 -9.52
CA TRP A 54 4.57 -15.35 -8.26
C TRP A 54 3.34 -16.25 -8.34
N GLU A 55 2.71 -16.38 -9.51
CA GLU A 55 1.66 -17.39 -9.75
C GLU A 55 2.21 -18.80 -9.51
N GLN A 56 3.40 -19.09 -10.02
CA GLN A 56 4.08 -20.36 -9.79
C GLN A 56 4.41 -20.53 -8.30
N TYR A 57 4.89 -19.48 -7.63
CA TYR A 57 5.15 -19.54 -6.18
C TYR A 57 3.88 -19.83 -5.38
N ALA A 58 2.75 -19.22 -5.73
CA ALA A 58 1.46 -19.48 -5.10
C ALA A 58 0.98 -20.92 -5.36
N GLU A 59 1.21 -21.45 -6.56
CA GLU A 59 0.89 -22.84 -6.88
C GLU A 59 1.76 -23.85 -6.12
N GLU A 60 3.08 -23.62 -6.09
CA GLU A 60 4.02 -24.41 -5.28
C GLU A 60 3.63 -24.37 -3.78
N ALA A 61 3.19 -23.21 -3.28
CA ALA A 61 2.77 -23.02 -1.90
C ALA A 61 1.52 -23.83 -1.55
N ARG A 62 0.56 -23.96 -2.49
CA ARG A 62 -0.63 -24.82 -2.31
C ARG A 62 -0.27 -26.29 -2.19
N ALA A 63 0.77 -26.74 -2.89
CA ALA A 63 1.25 -28.12 -2.83
C ALA A 63 2.15 -28.40 -1.62
N SER A 64 2.70 -27.35 -0.99
CA SER A 64 3.66 -27.46 0.11
C SER A 64 3.36 -26.45 1.23
N SER A 65 4.24 -25.48 1.45
CA SER A 65 4.13 -24.45 2.47
C SER A 65 4.62 -23.13 1.89
N ALA A 66 3.80 -22.08 1.99
CA ALA A 66 4.18 -20.72 1.60
C ALA A 66 5.50 -20.28 2.24
N ALA A 67 5.71 -20.58 3.51
CA ALA A 67 6.94 -20.23 4.23
C ALA A 67 8.18 -20.92 3.64
N GLU A 68 8.05 -22.16 3.17
CA GLU A 68 9.14 -22.93 2.55
C GLU A 68 9.42 -22.42 1.13
N VAL A 69 8.37 -22.18 0.33
CA VAL A 69 8.50 -21.61 -1.01
C VAL A 69 9.15 -20.23 -0.94
N LEU A 70 8.66 -19.33 -0.08
CA LEU A 70 9.27 -18.02 0.10
C LEU A 70 10.74 -18.15 0.52
N ARG A 71 11.09 -19.06 1.42
CA ARG A 71 12.50 -19.30 1.81
C ARG A 71 13.38 -19.77 0.65
N ALA A 72 12.84 -20.60 -0.22
CA ALA A 72 13.54 -21.09 -1.40
C ALA A 72 13.75 -19.99 -2.45
N LYS A 73 12.72 -19.19 -2.74
CA LYS A 73 12.73 -18.18 -3.81
C LYS A 73 13.31 -16.84 -3.38
N LEU A 74 13.13 -16.46 -2.11
CA LEU A 74 13.55 -15.17 -1.57
C LEU A 74 14.78 -15.32 -0.68
N VAL A 75 15.96 -15.05 -1.26
CA VAL A 75 17.27 -15.35 -0.64
C VAL A 75 17.46 -14.70 0.74
N GLN A 76 16.85 -13.54 1.02
CA GLN A 76 16.88 -12.87 2.32
C GLN A 76 16.33 -13.77 3.44
N LEU A 77 15.35 -14.63 3.15
CA LEU A 77 14.76 -15.53 4.14
C LEU A 77 15.69 -16.73 4.49
N ARG A 78 16.78 -16.91 3.74
CA ARG A 78 17.86 -17.86 4.07
C ARG A 78 18.89 -17.30 5.06
N PHE A 79 18.75 -16.04 5.48
CA PHE A 79 19.60 -15.41 6.49
C PHE A 79 18.79 -15.03 7.74
N PRO A 80 19.41 -14.99 8.93
CA PRO A 80 18.69 -14.65 10.15
C PRO A 80 18.38 -13.16 10.20
N ILE A 81 17.47 -12.77 11.10
CA ILE A 81 17.37 -11.37 11.53
C ILE A 81 18.43 -11.13 12.60
N ALA A 82 19.43 -10.31 12.30
CA ALA A 82 20.55 -10.06 13.22
C ALA A 82 21.19 -8.69 12.99
N ARG A 83 21.65 -8.07 14.09
CA ARG A 83 22.32 -6.76 14.03
C ARG A 83 23.61 -6.88 13.20
N GLY A 84 23.73 -6.04 12.17
CA GLY A 84 24.92 -5.96 11.31
C GLY A 84 24.96 -7.00 10.19
N ILE A 85 23.94 -7.87 10.05
CA ILE A 85 23.89 -8.89 8.99
C ILE A 85 23.96 -8.27 7.59
N SER A 86 23.49 -7.04 7.42
CA SER A 86 23.51 -6.34 6.13
C SER A 86 24.92 -6.01 5.63
N SER A 87 25.93 -6.11 6.51
CA SER A 87 27.35 -5.95 6.19
C SER A 87 28.11 -7.28 6.15
N ASP A 88 27.45 -8.41 6.44
CA ASP A 88 28.07 -9.73 6.41
C ASP A 88 28.49 -10.12 4.98
N PRO A 89 29.72 -10.61 4.76
CA PRO A 89 30.21 -10.94 3.43
C PRO A 89 29.38 -12.00 2.69
N LEU A 90 28.88 -13.02 3.39
CA LEU A 90 28.06 -14.09 2.81
C LEU A 90 26.65 -13.57 2.49
N TYR A 91 26.08 -12.74 3.36
CA TYR A 91 24.81 -12.05 3.08
C TYR A 91 24.92 -11.18 1.82
N LEU A 92 25.98 -10.37 1.71
CA LEU A 92 26.21 -9.52 0.55
C LEU A 92 26.47 -10.33 -0.72
N ALA A 93 27.19 -11.44 -0.62
CA ALA A 93 27.43 -12.37 -1.72
C ALA A 93 26.10 -12.87 -2.31
N SER A 94 25.22 -13.38 -1.46
CA SER A 94 23.94 -13.92 -1.92
C SER A 94 22.95 -12.85 -2.37
N THR A 95 22.80 -11.76 -1.62
CA THR A 95 21.78 -10.75 -1.91
C THR A 95 22.18 -9.76 -3.01
N ARG A 96 23.48 -9.52 -3.23
CA ARG A 96 23.95 -8.57 -4.26
C ARG A 96 24.60 -9.22 -5.47
N ARG A 97 25.11 -10.44 -5.36
CA ARG A 97 25.81 -11.13 -6.46
C ARG A 97 25.14 -12.45 -6.89
N GLY A 98 24.12 -12.90 -6.17
CA GLY A 98 23.39 -14.13 -6.51
C GLY A 98 24.18 -15.39 -6.21
N GLU A 99 25.16 -15.32 -5.31
CA GLU A 99 25.88 -16.51 -4.85
C GLU A 99 24.96 -17.37 -3.96
N PRO A 100 25.02 -18.71 -4.04
CA PRO A 100 24.22 -19.57 -3.19
C PRO A 100 24.43 -19.24 -1.71
N ALA A 101 23.33 -19.09 -0.95
CA ALA A 101 23.46 -18.96 0.49
C ALA A 101 24.02 -20.27 1.08
N PRO A 102 24.84 -20.20 2.15
CA PRO A 102 25.44 -21.38 2.76
C PRO A 102 24.38 -22.42 3.14
N GLU A 103 24.70 -23.71 2.97
CA GLU A 103 23.79 -24.81 3.32
C GLU A 103 23.44 -24.81 4.82
N ASN A 104 24.37 -24.40 5.66
CA ASN A 104 24.22 -24.29 7.11
C ASN A 104 23.71 -22.91 7.59
N ALA A 105 23.31 -22.02 6.68
CA ALA A 105 22.80 -20.72 7.06
C ALA A 105 21.53 -20.87 7.91
N ARG A 106 21.55 -20.35 9.13
CA ARG A 106 20.36 -20.24 9.98
C ARG A 106 19.46 -19.15 9.40
N GLY A 107 18.56 -19.51 8.49
CA GLY A 107 17.60 -18.57 7.91
C GLY A 107 16.64 -18.00 8.95
N VAL A 108 15.65 -17.23 8.50
CA VAL A 108 14.64 -16.68 9.41
C VAL A 108 13.88 -17.80 10.14
N SER A 109 13.40 -17.51 11.35
CA SER A 109 12.51 -18.42 12.09
C SER A 109 11.13 -17.80 12.12
N PHE A 110 10.13 -18.53 11.64
CA PHE A 110 8.72 -18.13 11.74
C PHE A 110 8.09 -18.80 12.95
N ALA A 111 7.29 -18.05 13.70
CA ALA A 111 6.51 -18.54 14.84
C ALA A 111 5.33 -19.41 14.39
N SER A 112 4.65 -19.02 13.32
CA SER A 112 3.47 -19.69 12.76
C SER A 112 3.60 -19.85 11.23
N PRO A 113 4.58 -20.61 10.72
CA PRO A 113 4.85 -20.74 9.28
C PRO A 113 3.65 -21.26 8.47
N LYS A 114 2.74 -22.01 9.09
CA LYS A 114 1.51 -22.52 8.47
C LYS A 114 0.42 -21.45 8.26
N ALA A 115 0.55 -20.31 8.95
CA ALA A 115 -0.35 -19.17 8.85
C ALA A 115 0.23 -18.07 7.94
N ILE A 116 1.22 -18.45 7.12
CA ILE A 116 1.73 -17.64 6.02
C ILE A 116 1.07 -18.16 4.74
N ASP A 117 0.56 -17.26 3.90
CA ASP A 117 -0.08 -17.59 2.63
C ASP A 117 0.44 -16.70 1.49
N ILE A 118 0.41 -17.20 0.26
CA ILE A 118 0.73 -16.46 -0.97
C ILE A 118 -0.49 -16.52 -1.88
N SER A 119 -1.00 -15.35 -2.26
CA SER A 119 -2.08 -15.21 -3.22
C SER A 119 -1.76 -14.17 -4.29
N ILE A 120 -2.44 -14.28 -5.43
CA ILE A 120 -2.38 -13.28 -6.51
C ILE A 120 -3.72 -12.59 -6.51
N HIS A 121 -3.71 -11.28 -6.25
CA HIS A 121 -4.92 -10.50 -6.10
C HIS A 121 -5.16 -9.62 -7.32
N GLU A 122 -6.40 -9.59 -7.81
CA GLU A 122 -6.81 -8.79 -8.96
C GLU A 122 -7.04 -7.34 -8.55
N THR A 123 -6.50 -6.40 -9.32
CA THR A 123 -6.71 -4.97 -9.08
C THR A 123 -6.96 -4.27 -10.41
N PRO A 124 -7.52 -3.04 -10.40
CA PRO A 124 -7.59 -2.25 -11.62
C PRO A 124 -6.20 -1.94 -12.21
N ALA A 125 -5.16 -1.93 -11.39
CA ALA A 125 -3.79 -1.71 -11.85
C ALA A 125 -3.09 -3.02 -12.27
N GLY A 126 -3.81 -4.09 -12.62
CA GLY A 126 -3.26 -5.41 -12.88
C GLY A 126 -3.11 -6.24 -11.61
N ARG A 127 -2.82 -7.53 -11.75
CA ARG A 127 -2.70 -8.44 -10.60
C ARG A 127 -1.43 -8.14 -9.80
N ILE A 128 -1.50 -8.34 -8.50
CA ILE A 128 -0.37 -8.13 -7.58
C ILE A 128 -0.21 -9.32 -6.61
N PRO A 129 1.01 -9.80 -6.35
CA PRO A 129 1.24 -10.81 -5.33
C PRO A 129 1.04 -10.26 -3.92
N ILE A 130 0.42 -11.06 -3.07
CA ILE A 130 0.16 -10.75 -1.67
C ILE A 130 0.67 -11.90 -0.82
N VAL A 131 1.47 -11.57 0.18
CA VAL A 131 1.88 -12.48 1.24
C VAL A 131 1.19 -12.05 2.53
N VAL A 132 0.36 -12.94 3.07
CA VAL A 132 -0.31 -12.73 4.35
C VAL A 132 0.48 -13.50 5.42
N ALA A 133 0.78 -12.85 6.54
CA ALA A 133 1.24 -13.51 7.76
C ALA A 133 0.25 -13.16 8.88
N GLU A 134 -0.56 -14.14 9.29
CA GLU A 134 -1.58 -13.90 10.32
C GLU A 134 -0.94 -13.57 11.67
N ASP A 135 0.17 -14.24 12.00
CA ASP A 135 0.95 -13.96 13.19
C ASP A 135 1.76 -12.67 13.04
N ARG A 136 1.68 -11.82 14.07
CA ARG A 136 2.35 -10.52 14.07
C ARG A 136 3.87 -10.64 14.00
N SER A 137 4.46 -11.60 14.69
CA SER A 137 5.92 -11.78 14.72
C SER A 137 6.45 -12.25 13.37
N ASP A 138 5.68 -13.06 12.64
CA ASP A 138 6.00 -13.48 11.28
C ASP A 138 5.90 -12.33 10.29
N PHE A 139 4.87 -11.50 10.39
CA PHE A 139 4.78 -10.26 9.61
C PHE A 139 6.00 -9.36 9.84
N VAL A 140 6.39 -9.13 11.11
CA VAL A 140 7.58 -8.34 11.46
C VAL A 140 8.85 -8.95 10.86
N THR A 141 8.99 -10.28 10.95
CA THR A 141 10.12 -11.01 10.36
C THR A 141 10.19 -10.82 8.85
N LEU A 142 9.07 -10.94 8.13
CA LEU A 142 9.00 -10.70 6.69
C LEU A 142 9.37 -9.27 6.32
N VAL A 143 8.82 -8.27 7.03
CA VAL A 143 9.16 -6.86 6.80
C VAL A 143 10.65 -6.61 7.04
N GLN A 144 11.21 -7.10 8.14
CA GLN A 144 12.63 -6.92 8.45
C GLN A 144 13.54 -7.55 7.40
N ALA A 145 13.25 -8.79 7.00
CA ALA A 145 14.02 -9.48 5.97
C ALA A 145 13.95 -8.74 4.62
N LEU A 146 12.74 -8.43 4.16
CA LEU A 146 12.50 -8.00 2.78
C LEU A 146 12.65 -6.49 2.54
N THR A 147 12.57 -5.68 3.61
CA THR A 147 12.66 -4.20 3.50
C THR A 147 13.78 -3.59 4.34
N CYS A 148 14.21 -4.27 5.40
CA CYS A 148 15.25 -3.78 6.31
C CYS A 148 16.58 -4.51 6.15
N ARG A 149 16.77 -5.27 5.07
CA ARG A 149 18.01 -6.04 4.78
C ARG A 149 18.38 -6.98 5.93
N ASN A 150 17.38 -7.64 6.51
CA ASN A 150 17.50 -8.53 7.67
C ASN A 150 18.02 -7.87 8.97
N GLU A 151 18.11 -6.54 9.02
CA GLU A 151 18.42 -5.85 10.27
C GLU A 151 17.21 -5.86 11.22
N PRO A 152 17.41 -5.99 12.53
CA PRO A 152 16.35 -6.02 13.55
C PRO A 152 15.79 -4.62 13.80
N ARG A 153 15.29 -3.96 12.76
CA ARG A 153 14.65 -2.64 12.86
C ARG A 153 13.30 -2.79 13.55
N GLU A 154 13.00 -1.86 14.45
CA GLU A 154 11.70 -1.82 15.10
C GLU A 154 10.61 -1.53 14.06
N ILE A 155 9.60 -2.40 14.01
CA ILE A 155 8.43 -2.24 13.14
C ILE A 155 7.27 -1.78 14.02
N PRO A 156 6.72 -0.57 13.79
CA PRO A 156 5.69 0.00 14.65
C PRO A 156 4.51 -0.97 14.84
N PRO A 157 3.99 -1.15 16.08
CA PRO A 157 2.85 -2.04 16.34
C PRO A 157 1.62 -1.72 15.49
N ALA A 158 1.45 -0.45 15.12
CA ALA A 158 0.34 0.02 14.28
C ALA A 158 0.51 -0.28 12.78
N GLN A 159 1.73 -0.59 12.30
CA GLN A 159 1.98 -0.89 10.89
C GLN A 159 1.40 -2.26 10.55
N GLY A 160 0.29 -2.30 9.82
CA GLY A 160 -0.38 -3.55 9.48
C GLY A 160 -0.02 -4.14 8.12
N ALA A 161 0.62 -3.36 7.25
CA ALA A 161 0.96 -3.74 5.89
C ALA A 161 2.31 -3.12 5.46
N CYS A 162 2.85 -3.63 4.36
CA CYS A 162 4.02 -3.06 3.71
C CYS A 162 4.04 -3.42 2.23
N MET A 163 4.12 -2.42 1.35
CA MET A 163 4.45 -2.62 -0.05
C MET A 163 5.96 -2.84 -0.20
N VAL A 164 6.37 -4.01 -0.69
CA VAL A 164 7.76 -4.27 -1.08
C VAL A 164 7.89 -3.91 -2.55
N ALA A 165 8.81 -2.99 -2.88
CA ALA A 165 9.05 -2.57 -4.26
C ALA A 165 10.55 -2.56 -4.58
N GLY A 166 10.90 -2.96 -5.80
CA GLY A 166 12.30 -2.99 -6.24
C GLY A 166 13.09 -4.14 -5.64
N TYR A 167 12.42 -5.21 -5.22
CA TYR A 167 13.06 -6.39 -4.65
C TYR A 167 13.80 -7.15 -5.76
N ASN A 168 15.13 -7.22 -5.69
CA ASN A 168 15.92 -7.99 -6.65
C ASN A 168 15.69 -9.50 -6.44
N ASN A 169 14.85 -10.10 -7.27
CA ASN A 169 14.53 -11.52 -7.20
C ASN A 169 15.58 -12.36 -7.95
N TRP A 170 16.50 -12.95 -7.20
CA TRP A 170 17.54 -13.83 -7.74
C TRP A 170 16.99 -15.10 -8.37
N ASP A 171 15.88 -15.65 -7.88
CA ASP A 171 15.23 -16.80 -8.51
C ASP A 171 14.81 -16.48 -9.97
N ARG A 172 14.22 -15.31 -10.20
CA ARG A 172 13.91 -14.83 -11.57
C ARG A 172 15.16 -14.59 -12.42
N ILE A 173 16.25 -14.08 -11.84
CA ILE A 173 17.53 -13.91 -12.55
C ILE A 173 18.11 -15.28 -12.94
N HIS A 174 18.04 -16.27 -12.06
CA HIS A 174 18.50 -17.63 -12.35
C HIS A 174 17.63 -18.30 -13.41
N ALA A 175 16.31 -18.15 -13.35
CA ALA A 175 15.40 -18.65 -14.40
C ALA A 175 15.69 -18.00 -15.75
N TYR A 176 15.94 -16.68 -15.78
CA TYR A 176 16.35 -15.97 -17.00
C TYR A 176 17.67 -16.53 -17.55
N ARG A 177 18.65 -16.73 -16.68
CA ARG A 177 19.96 -17.30 -17.05
C ARG A 177 19.81 -18.68 -17.67
N LEU A 178 19.04 -19.57 -17.05
CA LEU A 178 18.81 -20.93 -17.55
C LEU A 178 18.15 -20.93 -18.93
N ALA A 179 17.15 -20.05 -19.15
CA ALA A 179 16.53 -19.90 -20.46
C ALA A 179 17.52 -19.38 -21.52
N TRP A 180 18.34 -18.39 -21.15
CA TRP A 180 19.36 -17.84 -22.05
C TRP A 180 20.45 -18.87 -22.40
N GLU A 181 20.94 -19.65 -21.42
CA GLU A 181 21.96 -20.70 -21.65
C GLU A 181 21.42 -21.80 -22.57
N ARG A 182 20.14 -22.17 -22.42
CA ARG A 182 19.47 -23.13 -23.32
C ARG A 182 19.41 -22.62 -24.77
N ASP A 183 19.11 -21.34 -24.94
CA ASP A 183 18.95 -20.72 -26.25
C ASP A 183 20.32 -20.36 -26.89
N ASN A 184 21.43 -20.45 -26.12
CA ASN A 184 22.80 -20.17 -26.55
C ASN A 184 23.74 -21.33 -26.21
N PRO A 185 23.55 -22.52 -26.83
CA PRO A 185 24.37 -23.69 -26.53
C PRO A 185 25.85 -23.42 -26.85
N GLY A 186 26.74 -23.75 -25.91
CA GLY A 186 28.19 -23.52 -26.04
C GLY A 186 28.66 -22.15 -25.57
N ALA A 187 27.77 -21.29 -25.06
CA ALA A 187 28.16 -20.04 -24.41
C ALA A 187 29.07 -20.29 -23.21
N MET A 188 30.08 -19.44 -23.05
CA MET A 188 31.05 -19.47 -21.95
C MET A 188 30.63 -18.52 -20.82
N ALA A 189 31.32 -18.60 -19.68
CA ALA A 189 31.02 -17.72 -18.53
C ALA A 189 31.08 -16.22 -18.85
N HIS A 190 31.95 -15.81 -19.79
CA HIS A 190 32.09 -14.40 -20.20
C HIS A 190 30.92 -13.90 -21.06
N ASP A 191 30.24 -14.80 -21.77
CA ASP A 191 29.05 -14.48 -22.54
C ASP A 191 27.90 -14.14 -21.59
N TRP A 192 27.74 -14.93 -20.52
CA TRP A 192 26.77 -14.63 -19.46
C TRP A 192 27.05 -13.27 -18.80
N GLN A 193 28.30 -12.94 -18.52
CA GLN A 193 28.65 -11.65 -17.92
C GLN A 193 28.30 -10.47 -18.83
N THR A 194 28.39 -10.67 -20.15
CA THR A 194 27.97 -9.69 -21.15
C THR A 194 26.44 -9.55 -21.19
N GLU A 195 25.71 -10.68 -21.19
CA GLU A 195 24.25 -10.67 -21.17
C GLU A 195 23.68 -10.09 -19.87
N PHE A 196 24.27 -10.44 -18.72
CA PHE A 196 23.85 -9.91 -17.43
C PHE A 196 23.95 -8.38 -17.37
N ARG A 197 24.99 -7.77 -17.97
CA ARG A 197 25.09 -6.31 -18.11
C ARG A 197 23.94 -5.71 -18.93
N ARG A 198 23.39 -6.44 -19.91
CA ARG A 198 22.21 -6.03 -20.69
C ARG A 198 20.90 -6.20 -19.91
N LEU A 199 20.85 -7.13 -18.96
CA LEU A 199 19.71 -7.33 -18.07
C LEU A 199 19.57 -6.21 -17.02
N ILE A 200 20.68 -5.71 -16.46
CA ILE A 200 20.69 -4.68 -15.40
C ILE A 200 19.78 -3.46 -15.65
N PRO A 201 19.78 -2.81 -16.84
CA PRO A 201 18.89 -1.67 -17.06
C PRO A 201 17.40 -2.05 -17.15
N ARG A 202 17.07 -3.33 -17.39
CA ARG A 202 15.71 -3.86 -17.54
C ARG A 202 15.17 -4.39 -16.21
N ARG A 203 15.02 -3.48 -15.25
CA ARG A 203 14.67 -3.80 -13.85
C ARG A 203 13.40 -4.62 -13.73
N GLU A 204 12.39 -4.37 -14.57
CA GLU A 204 11.12 -5.09 -14.61
C GLU A 204 11.29 -6.61 -14.80
N ARG A 205 12.42 -7.06 -15.36
CA ARG A 205 12.72 -8.48 -15.58
C ARG A 205 13.19 -9.22 -14.33
N TYR A 206 13.60 -8.51 -13.28
CA TYR A 206 14.14 -9.14 -12.08
C TYR A 206 13.75 -8.45 -10.77
N GLN A 207 13.20 -7.24 -10.83
CA GLN A 207 12.65 -6.56 -9.68
C GLN A 207 11.17 -6.87 -9.53
N ASP A 208 10.81 -7.24 -8.30
CA ASP A 208 9.46 -7.59 -7.94
C ASP A 208 8.81 -6.47 -7.13
N ARG A 209 7.47 -6.48 -7.18
CA ARG A 209 6.61 -5.74 -6.28
C ARG A 209 5.58 -6.69 -5.70
N PHE A 210 5.31 -6.58 -4.40
CA PHE A 210 4.30 -7.39 -3.73
C PHE A 210 3.90 -6.76 -2.41
N ILE A 211 2.74 -7.14 -1.87
CA ILE A 211 2.21 -6.61 -0.62
C ILE A 211 2.43 -7.63 0.50
N LEU A 212 2.94 -7.18 1.64
CA LEU A 212 2.92 -7.93 2.89
C LEU A 212 1.75 -7.46 3.75
N LEU A 213 0.94 -8.39 4.25
CA LEU A 213 -0.21 -8.09 5.13
C LEU A 213 -0.08 -8.84 6.45
N SER A 214 -0.42 -8.16 7.55
CA SER A 214 -0.63 -8.80 8.85
C SER A 214 -2.10 -9.19 9.07
N GLY A 215 -2.35 -10.19 9.92
CA GLY A 215 -3.71 -10.64 10.29
C GLY A 215 -4.40 -9.81 11.39
N GLY A 216 -3.78 -8.74 11.88
CA GLY A 216 -4.32 -7.95 13.02
C GLY A 216 -5.53 -7.09 12.66
N SER A 217 -6.22 -6.58 13.69
CA SER A 217 -7.35 -5.65 13.53
C SER A 217 -6.94 -4.36 12.80
N TYR A 218 -7.78 -3.89 11.89
CA TYR A 218 -7.51 -2.69 11.11
C TYR A 218 -7.41 -1.46 12.01
N SER A 219 -6.35 -0.66 11.82
CA SER A 219 -6.02 0.49 12.67
C SER A 219 -5.93 0.18 14.18
N GLY A 220 -5.71 -1.08 14.57
CA GLY A 220 -5.71 -1.51 15.96
C GLY A 220 -7.05 -1.36 16.69
N VAL A 221 -8.15 -1.15 15.97
CA VAL A 221 -9.49 -0.98 16.56
C VAL A 221 -10.06 -2.35 16.94
N PRO A 222 -10.54 -2.57 18.17
CA PRO A 222 -11.11 -3.86 18.55
C PRO A 222 -12.51 -4.07 17.96
N ALA A 223 -12.91 -5.33 17.75
CA ALA A 223 -14.17 -5.70 17.10
C ALA A 223 -15.43 -5.11 17.79
N SER A 224 -15.41 -5.03 19.13
CA SER A 224 -16.50 -4.42 19.92
C SER A 224 -16.76 -2.96 19.59
N ARG A 225 -15.75 -2.25 19.07
CA ARG A 225 -15.88 -0.85 18.67
C ARG A 225 -16.60 -0.72 17.32
N VAL A 226 -16.48 -1.68 16.42
CA VAL A 226 -17.18 -1.68 15.13
C VAL A 226 -18.46 -2.50 15.13
N GLY A 227 -18.84 -3.09 16.28
CA GLY A 227 -20.08 -3.84 16.44
C GLY A 227 -20.04 -5.23 15.80
N LEU A 228 -18.86 -5.82 15.66
CA LEU A 228 -18.67 -7.14 15.05
C LEU A 228 -18.07 -8.14 16.04
N THR A 229 -18.18 -9.44 15.72
CA THR A 229 -17.41 -10.48 16.40
C THR A 229 -15.92 -10.34 16.07
N ARG A 230 -15.05 -10.90 16.91
CA ARG A 230 -13.61 -10.86 16.68
C ARG A 230 -13.23 -11.44 15.32
N ASP A 231 -13.70 -12.64 15.02
CA ASP A 231 -13.29 -13.36 13.80
C ASP A 231 -13.76 -12.65 12.54
N ARG A 232 -15.02 -12.19 12.53
CA ARG A 232 -15.55 -11.40 11.41
C ARG A 232 -14.80 -10.09 11.22
N TRP A 233 -14.40 -9.44 12.33
CA TRP A 233 -13.61 -8.22 12.25
C TRP A 233 -12.19 -8.46 11.74
N LEU A 234 -11.54 -9.57 12.09
CA LEU A 234 -10.21 -9.90 11.57
C LEU A 234 -10.25 -10.19 10.06
N GLU A 235 -11.21 -10.97 9.61
CA GLU A 235 -11.46 -11.23 8.18
C GLU A 235 -11.67 -9.91 7.41
N MET A 236 -12.58 -9.07 7.92
CA MET A 236 -12.87 -7.77 7.32
C MET A 236 -11.69 -6.80 7.39
N SER A 237 -10.92 -6.84 8.48
CA SER A 237 -9.71 -6.04 8.63
C SER A 237 -8.66 -6.38 7.59
N LEU A 238 -8.49 -7.68 7.28
CA LEU A 238 -7.58 -8.13 6.24
C LEU A 238 -8.07 -7.69 4.86
N ALA A 239 -9.37 -7.80 4.58
CA ALA A 239 -9.95 -7.31 3.34
C ALA A 239 -9.75 -5.80 3.16
N ILE A 240 -10.14 -4.98 4.14
CA ILE A 240 -9.96 -3.51 4.09
C ILE A 240 -8.48 -3.17 3.84
N ARG A 241 -7.57 -3.83 4.57
CA ARG A 241 -6.14 -3.59 4.44
C ARG A 241 -5.61 -3.96 3.05
N ARG A 242 -6.02 -5.11 2.53
CA ARG A 242 -5.64 -5.56 1.19
C ARG A 242 -6.04 -4.53 0.15
N GLU A 243 -7.32 -4.14 0.15
CA GLU A 243 -7.84 -3.20 -0.83
C GLU A 243 -7.22 -1.80 -0.68
N HIS A 244 -6.98 -1.35 0.56
CA HIS A 244 -6.27 -0.10 0.86
C HIS A 244 -4.85 -0.10 0.23
N GLU A 245 -4.07 -1.16 0.42
CA GLU A 245 -2.74 -1.27 -0.21
C GLU A 245 -2.82 -1.40 -1.74
N CYS A 246 -3.89 -2.00 -2.27
CA CYS A 246 -4.12 -2.08 -3.71
C CYS A 246 -4.45 -0.70 -4.32
N VAL A 247 -5.09 0.19 -3.56
CA VAL A 247 -5.28 1.60 -3.97
C VAL A 247 -3.94 2.30 -4.04
N HIS A 248 -3.05 2.12 -3.05
CA HIS A 248 -1.70 2.68 -3.13
C HIS A 248 -0.88 2.10 -4.29
N TYR A 249 -1.04 0.81 -4.59
CA TYR A 249 -0.48 0.22 -5.80
C TYR A 249 -1.00 0.90 -7.06
N PHE A 250 -2.31 1.14 -7.14
CA PHE A 250 -2.94 1.82 -8.26
C PHE A 250 -2.44 3.26 -8.40
N THR A 251 -2.48 4.07 -7.35
CA THR A 251 -2.04 5.47 -7.39
C THR A 251 -0.56 5.58 -7.77
N ARG A 252 0.27 4.64 -7.29
CA ARG A 252 1.67 4.56 -7.71
C ARG A 252 1.83 4.28 -9.20
N ARG A 253 1.10 3.28 -9.72
CA ARG A 253 1.24 2.79 -11.10
C ARG A 253 0.60 3.73 -12.12
N VAL A 254 -0.47 4.41 -11.74
CA VAL A 254 -1.30 5.22 -12.65
C VAL A 254 -1.00 6.71 -12.51
N LEU A 255 -0.84 7.22 -11.29
CA LEU A 255 -0.71 8.65 -10.97
C LEU A 255 0.70 9.05 -10.51
N GLY A 256 1.65 8.11 -10.60
CA GLY A 256 3.06 8.33 -10.25
C GLY A 256 3.33 8.64 -8.78
N SER A 257 2.31 8.54 -7.91
CA SER A 257 2.36 8.98 -6.52
C SER A 257 1.84 7.91 -5.59
N MET A 258 2.61 7.64 -4.54
CA MET A 258 2.17 6.91 -3.35
C MET A 258 2.76 7.69 -2.19
N SER A 259 1.90 8.32 -1.40
CA SER A 259 2.31 9.28 -0.40
C SER A 259 1.57 9.03 0.90
N ASN A 260 2.26 9.21 2.03
CA ASN A 260 1.61 9.25 3.35
C ASN A 260 0.89 10.60 3.55
N SER A 261 0.08 11.03 2.57
CA SER A 261 -0.74 12.23 2.66
C SER A 261 -2.17 11.85 3.04
N LEU A 262 -2.86 12.76 3.74
CA LEU A 262 -4.24 12.51 4.14
C LEU A 262 -5.16 12.24 2.95
N HIS A 263 -4.92 12.88 1.79
CA HIS A 263 -5.74 12.69 0.60
C HIS A 263 -5.62 11.28 0.04
N ASP A 264 -4.39 10.74 -0.08
CA ASP A 264 -4.14 9.37 -0.54
C ASP A 264 -4.76 8.34 0.41
N GLU A 265 -4.58 8.54 1.72
CA GLU A 265 -5.14 7.68 2.78
C GLU A 265 -6.66 7.73 2.83
N LEU A 266 -7.27 8.90 2.59
CA LEU A 266 -8.72 9.06 2.48
C LEU A 266 -9.30 8.22 1.34
N ILE A 267 -8.64 8.25 0.17
CA ILE A 267 -9.05 7.45 -1.00
C ILE A 267 -8.88 5.95 -0.69
N ALA A 268 -7.72 5.56 -0.15
CA ALA A 268 -7.40 4.17 0.14
C ALA A 268 -8.34 3.56 1.18
N ASP A 269 -8.66 4.27 2.27
CA ASP A 269 -9.66 3.83 3.23
C ASP A 269 -11.08 3.83 2.66
N TYR A 270 -11.46 4.84 1.86
CA TYR A 270 -12.79 4.87 1.24
C TYR A 270 -13.02 3.62 0.39
N VAL A 271 -12.11 3.34 -0.54
CA VAL A 271 -12.19 2.16 -1.42
C VAL A 271 -12.08 0.88 -0.60
N GLY A 272 -11.15 0.81 0.35
CA GLY A 272 -10.95 -0.40 1.14
C GLY A 272 -12.14 -0.76 2.03
N ILE A 273 -12.77 0.23 2.67
CA ILE A 273 -14.01 0.05 3.43
C ILE A 273 -15.14 -0.35 2.48
N THR A 274 -15.32 0.38 1.37
CA THR A 274 -16.43 0.14 0.44
C THR A 274 -16.36 -1.25 -0.19
N LEU A 275 -15.20 -1.70 -0.65
CA LEU A 275 -15.03 -3.04 -1.22
C LEU A 275 -15.20 -4.17 -0.20
N ALA A 276 -14.81 -3.94 1.06
CA ALA A 276 -14.96 -4.95 2.11
C ALA A 276 -16.40 -5.05 2.68
N LEU A 277 -17.21 -3.98 2.56
CA LEU A 277 -18.56 -3.92 3.13
C LEU A 277 -19.70 -3.79 2.10
N GLY A 278 -19.39 -3.48 0.85
CA GLY A 278 -20.36 -3.09 -0.19
C GLY A 278 -20.92 -1.67 -0.03
N ASN A 279 -20.46 -0.90 0.96
CA ASN A 279 -20.85 0.50 1.16
C ASN A 279 -19.82 1.25 2.00
N TYR A 280 -19.73 2.56 1.79
CA TYR A 280 -18.84 3.40 2.58
C TYR A 280 -19.38 3.65 4.00
N ARG A 281 -18.48 3.52 5.00
CA ARG A 281 -18.75 3.78 6.42
C ARG A 281 -17.92 4.95 6.94
N PRO A 282 -18.40 6.21 6.83
CA PRO A 282 -17.65 7.38 7.30
C PRO A 282 -17.38 7.33 8.81
N ASP A 283 -18.25 6.72 9.60
CA ASP A 283 -18.04 6.55 11.05
C ASP A 283 -16.88 5.59 11.37
N TRP A 284 -16.59 4.61 10.49
CA TRP A 284 -15.43 3.75 10.62
C TRP A 284 -14.14 4.51 10.29
N PHE A 285 -14.13 5.25 9.19
CA PHE A 285 -12.99 6.11 8.83
C PHE A 285 -12.64 7.06 9.98
N LEU A 286 -13.63 7.81 10.49
CA LEU A 286 -13.41 8.76 11.59
C LEU A 286 -12.86 8.06 12.83
N ARG A 287 -13.34 6.85 13.13
CA ARG A 287 -12.81 6.04 14.24
C ARG A 287 -11.37 5.61 14.04
N PHE A 288 -10.99 5.22 12.83
CA PHE A 288 -9.60 4.87 12.52
C PHE A 288 -8.68 6.10 12.66
N MET A 289 -9.18 7.27 12.28
CA MET A 289 -8.47 8.55 12.44
C MET A 289 -8.41 9.05 13.88
N GLY A 290 -9.25 8.54 14.79
CA GLY A 290 -9.33 9.02 16.18
C GLY A 290 -10.28 10.22 16.36
N LEU A 291 -11.23 10.39 15.44
CA LEU A 291 -12.21 11.48 15.36
C LEU A 291 -13.65 11.00 15.59
N GLU A 292 -13.86 9.77 16.09
CA GLU A 292 -15.18 9.19 16.34
C GLU A 292 -16.06 10.00 17.32
N ARG A 293 -15.45 10.88 18.11
CA ARG A 293 -16.11 11.77 19.09
C ARG A 293 -15.73 13.24 18.88
N PHE A 294 -15.41 13.62 17.65
CA PHE A 294 -15.05 15.00 17.31
C PHE A 294 -16.04 16.00 17.94
N PRO A 295 -15.58 17.07 18.62
CA PRO A 295 -14.22 17.64 18.59
C PRO A 295 -13.16 16.96 19.48
N ILE A 296 -13.49 15.88 20.18
CA ILE A 296 -12.51 15.14 21.00
C ILE A 296 -11.65 14.25 20.11
N PHE A 297 -10.33 14.52 20.07
CA PHE A 297 -9.35 13.72 19.35
C PHE A 297 -8.72 12.63 20.23
N ARG A 298 -8.76 11.38 19.77
CA ARG A 298 -8.07 10.24 20.39
C ARG A 298 -6.65 10.12 19.83
N SER A 299 -5.64 10.38 20.67
CA SER A 299 -4.22 10.44 20.27
C SER A 299 -3.64 9.14 19.71
N SER A 300 -4.28 8.00 19.97
CA SER A 300 -3.92 6.69 19.40
C SER A 300 -4.57 6.42 18.02
N GLY A 301 -5.29 7.39 17.44
CA GLY A 301 -5.80 7.32 16.07
C GLY A 301 -4.73 7.60 15.01
N ARG A 302 -4.98 7.16 13.77
CA ARG A 302 -3.99 7.28 12.67
C ARG A 302 -3.68 8.71 12.26
N LEU A 303 -4.58 9.66 12.50
CA LEU A 303 -4.42 11.04 12.02
C LEU A 303 -3.12 11.70 12.46
N ARG A 304 -2.57 11.30 13.62
CA ARG A 304 -1.28 11.82 14.11
C ARG A 304 -0.12 11.51 13.15
N SER A 305 -0.18 10.40 12.42
CA SER A 305 0.82 9.98 11.43
C SER A 305 0.78 10.82 10.15
N TYR A 306 -0.32 11.55 9.91
CA TYR A 306 -0.54 12.31 8.68
C TYR A 306 -0.30 13.82 8.86
N ARG A 307 0.55 14.23 9.80
CA ARG A 307 0.95 15.64 9.97
C ARG A 307 1.82 16.18 8.83
N GLY A 308 2.24 15.35 7.88
CA GLY A 308 3.11 15.77 6.79
C GLY A 308 4.58 15.90 7.20
N GLU A 309 5.41 16.34 6.26
CA GLU A 309 6.84 16.56 6.44
C GLU A 309 7.24 17.91 5.80
N PRO A 310 7.67 18.92 6.58
CA PRO A 310 7.69 18.94 8.05
C PRO A 310 6.28 18.79 8.66
N PRO A 311 6.17 18.32 9.92
CA PRO A 311 4.88 18.09 10.55
C PRO A 311 4.13 19.40 10.82
N LEU A 312 2.82 19.38 10.61
CA LEU A 312 1.92 20.48 10.93
C LEU A 312 2.05 20.92 12.40
N SER A 313 2.02 22.24 12.59
CA SER A 313 1.90 22.91 13.88
C SER A 313 0.63 22.48 14.61
N ASP A 314 0.60 22.58 15.95
CA ASP A 314 -0.57 22.18 16.72
C ASP A 314 -1.85 23.00 16.40
N PRO A 315 -1.78 24.31 16.10
CA PRO A 315 -2.92 25.05 15.56
C PRO A 315 -3.41 24.50 14.21
N ALA A 316 -2.52 24.29 13.24
CA ALA A 316 -2.88 23.75 11.93
C ALA A 316 -3.45 22.33 12.06
N PHE A 317 -2.88 21.49 12.92
CA PHE A 317 -3.37 20.14 13.16
C PHE A 317 -4.78 20.11 13.77
N ARG A 318 -5.14 21.08 14.62
CA ARG A 318 -6.53 21.20 15.14
C ARG A 318 -7.51 21.54 14.02
N ILE A 319 -7.14 22.41 13.11
CA ILE A 319 -7.95 22.75 11.94
C ILE A 319 -8.05 21.54 11.00
N LEU A 320 -6.94 20.83 10.77
CA LEU A 320 -6.93 19.61 9.97
C LEU A 320 -7.94 18.57 10.48
N GLN A 321 -8.11 18.41 11.80
CA GLN A 321 -9.13 17.49 12.35
C GLN A 321 -10.54 17.84 11.86
N SER A 322 -10.89 19.12 11.85
CA SER A 322 -12.19 19.58 11.35
C SER A 322 -12.32 19.43 9.83
N MET A 323 -11.23 19.66 9.08
CA MET A 323 -11.17 19.42 7.64
C MET A 323 -11.37 17.93 7.32
N VAL A 324 -10.76 17.01 8.07
CA VAL A 324 -10.95 15.56 7.89
C VAL A 324 -12.42 15.19 8.06
N VAL A 325 -13.10 15.70 9.10
CA VAL A 325 -14.53 15.44 9.31
C VAL A 325 -15.37 15.92 8.13
N ALA A 326 -15.09 17.10 7.61
CA ALA A 326 -15.77 17.64 6.43
C ALA A 326 -15.44 16.82 5.17
N ALA A 327 -14.17 16.54 4.88
CA ALA A 327 -13.76 15.76 3.72
C ALA A 327 -14.38 14.35 3.70
N VAL A 328 -14.46 13.68 4.86
CA VAL A 328 -15.13 12.38 4.99
C VAL A 328 -16.62 12.46 4.64
N ARG A 329 -17.30 13.55 5.03
CA ARG A 329 -18.68 13.80 4.63
C ARG A 329 -18.76 14.10 3.14
N GLY A 330 -17.83 14.89 2.60
CA GLY A 330 -17.77 15.19 1.17
C GLY A 330 -17.64 13.94 0.32
N VAL A 331 -16.73 13.03 0.69
CA VAL A 331 -16.61 11.71 0.05
C VAL A 331 -17.89 10.90 0.19
N ALA A 332 -18.55 10.92 1.35
CA ALA A 332 -19.83 10.23 1.53
C ALA A 332 -20.99 10.86 0.72
N THR A 333 -20.94 12.16 0.44
CA THR A 333 -21.91 12.85 -0.42
C THR A 333 -21.68 12.53 -1.90
N LEU A 334 -20.41 12.51 -2.33
CA LEU A 334 -20.06 12.18 -3.71
C LEU A 334 -20.26 10.68 -4.00
N ASP A 335 -19.92 9.83 -3.03
CA ASP A 335 -19.96 8.36 -3.07
C ASP A 335 -19.70 7.78 -4.47
N PRO A 336 -18.50 8.00 -5.04
CA PRO A 336 -18.24 7.71 -6.46
C PRO A 336 -18.38 6.24 -6.85
N MET A 337 -18.29 5.31 -5.89
CA MET A 337 -18.57 3.89 -6.14
C MET A 337 -20.05 3.54 -6.02
N GLY A 338 -20.83 4.37 -5.30
CA GLY A 338 -22.24 4.13 -4.98
C GLY A 338 -22.47 2.89 -4.11
N ARG A 339 -23.75 2.56 -3.90
CA ARG A 339 -24.15 1.32 -3.23
C ARG A 339 -24.45 0.24 -4.25
N THR A 340 -23.60 -0.77 -4.30
CA THR A 340 -23.82 -1.98 -5.11
C THR A 340 -23.19 -3.18 -4.41
N GLU A 341 -23.73 -4.36 -4.68
CA GLU A 341 -23.16 -5.62 -4.18
C GLU A 341 -21.86 -5.99 -4.91
N TYR A 342 -21.62 -5.41 -6.09
CA TYR A 342 -20.45 -5.69 -6.92
C TYR A 342 -19.90 -4.42 -7.56
N HIS A 343 -18.58 -4.22 -7.46
CA HIS A 343 -17.84 -3.19 -8.18
C HIS A 343 -16.83 -3.87 -9.10
N ASP A 344 -16.92 -3.61 -10.41
CA ASP A 344 -15.88 -4.07 -11.34
C ASP A 344 -14.63 -3.19 -11.26
N HIS A 345 -13.52 -3.66 -11.82
CA HIS A 345 -12.27 -2.91 -11.80
C HIS A 345 -12.33 -1.55 -12.49
N THR A 346 -13.22 -1.36 -13.46
CA THR A 346 -13.37 -0.08 -14.17
C THR A 346 -14.02 0.96 -13.25
N SER A 347 -15.08 0.57 -12.54
CA SER A 347 -15.78 1.40 -11.56
C SER A 347 -14.85 1.78 -10.39
N VAL A 348 -14.06 0.83 -9.89
CA VAL A 348 -13.06 1.09 -8.83
C VAL A 348 -11.98 2.06 -9.32
N ALA A 349 -11.42 1.86 -10.52
CA ALA A 349 -10.45 2.79 -11.09
C ALA A 349 -11.05 4.19 -11.28
N SER A 350 -12.26 4.28 -11.82
CA SER A 350 -12.96 5.54 -12.01
C SER A 350 -13.14 6.29 -10.69
N ALA A 351 -13.55 5.60 -9.62
CA ALA A 351 -13.70 6.21 -8.31
C ALA A 351 -12.37 6.72 -7.72
N ILE A 352 -11.30 5.93 -7.84
CA ILE A 352 -9.96 6.35 -7.40
C ILE A 352 -9.52 7.60 -8.17
N LEU A 353 -9.67 7.60 -9.50
CA LEU A 353 -9.28 8.72 -10.36
C LEU A 353 -10.11 9.97 -10.08
N GLN A 354 -11.43 9.84 -9.89
CA GLN A 354 -12.30 10.96 -9.55
C GLN A 354 -11.89 11.59 -8.22
N LEU A 355 -11.66 10.79 -7.18
CA LEU A 355 -11.25 11.32 -5.87
C LEU A 355 -9.83 11.89 -5.90
N ALA A 356 -8.91 11.30 -6.66
CA ALA A 356 -7.56 11.84 -6.83
C ALA A 356 -7.54 13.17 -7.58
N ALA A 357 -8.41 13.33 -8.58
CA ALA A 357 -8.60 14.56 -9.33
C ALA A 357 -9.35 15.64 -8.54
N THR A 358 -10.07 15.27 -7.48
CA THR A 358 -10.79 16.21 -6.61
C THR A 358 -9.87 16.69 -5.48
N PRO A 359 -9.46 17.97 -5.44
CA PRO A 359 -8.57 18.47 -4.38
C PRO A 359 -9.16 18.24 -2.99
N LEU A 360 -8.30 18.00 -1.99
CA LEU A 360 -8.75 17.78 -0.61
C LEU A 360 -9.69 18.89 -0.11
N LEU A 361 -9.38 20.16 -0.43
CA LEU A 361 -10.21 21.29 -0.02
C LEU A 361 -11.56 21.33 -0.74
N ALA A 362 -11.67 20.81 -1.97
CA ALA A 362 -12.96 20.66 -2.63
C ALA A 362 -13.83 19.61 -1.92
N LEU A 363 -13.23 18.48 -1.48
CA LEU A 363 -13.94 17.49 -0.65
C LEU A 363 -14.42 18.08 0.68
N VAL A 364 -13.60 18.95 1.30
CA VAL A 364 -13.98 19.69 2.52
C VAL A 364 -15.21 20.57 2.25
N SER A 365 -15.21 21.37 1.18
CA SER A 365 -16.34 22.25 0.84
C SER A 365 -17.64 21.49 0.59
N VAL A 366 -17.58 20.38 -0.17
CA VAL A 366 -18.76 19.51 -0.41
C VAL A 366 -19.34 19.01 0.91
N GLY A 367 -18.48 18.53 1.82
CA GLY A 367 -18.93 18.01 3.11
C GLY A 367 -19.37 19.06 4.13
N ALA A 368 -19.01 20.33 3.90
CA ALA A 368 -19.49 21.47 4.69
C ALA A 368 -20.88 21.97 4.26
N GLY A 369 -21.42 21.47 3.13
CA GLY A 369 -22.76 21.82 2.64
C GLY A 369 -22.80 23.03 1.72
N ASP A 370 -21.69 23.38 1.05
CA ASP A 370 -21.68 24.42 0.03
C ASP A 370 -22.50 23.98 -1.20
N THR A 371 -23.64 24.65 -1.42
CA THR A 371 -24.62 24.32 -2.46
C THR A 371 -24.09 24.46 -3.89
N GLU A 372 -23.07 25.27 -4.13
CA GLU A 372 -22.45 25.40 -5.46
C GLU A 372 -21.58 24.19 -5.84
N ALA A 373 -20.96 23.50 -4.87
CA ALA A 373 -20.10 22.34 -5.15
C ALA A 373 -20.92 21.07 -5.46
N SER A 374 -22.12 20.94 -4.89
CA SER A 374 -22.97 19.75 -5.05
C SER A 374 -23.64 19.65 -6.42
N GLN A 375 -23.81 20.76 -7.14
CA GLN A 375 -24.44 20.80 -8.47
C GLN A 375 -23.49 20.51 -9.63
N LEU A 376 -22.18 20.38 -9.36
CA LEU A 376 -21.14 20.16 -10.37
C LEU A 376 -20.77 18.69 -10.59
N PHE A 377 -21.28 17.79 -9.73
CA PHE A 377 -20.95 16.36 -9.72
C PHE A 377 -22.17 15.44 -9.87
N ALA A 378 -23.36 16.01 -10.17
CA ALA A 378 -24.50 15.30 -10.73
C ALA A 378 -24.44 15.38 -12.26
#